data_AF-A0A8X8YDD1-F1
#
_entry.id   AF-A0A8X8YDD1-F1
#
_cell.length_a   1.000
_cell.length_b   1.000
_cell.length_c   1.000
_cell.angle_alpha   90.00
_cell.angle_beta   90.00
_cell.angle_gamma   90.00
#
_symmetry.space_group_name_H-M   'P 1'
#
loop_
_entity.id
_entity.type
_entity.pdbx_description
1 polymer ?
#
loop_
_entity_poly.entity_id
_entity_poly.type
_entity_poly.pdbx_seq_one_letter_code
_entity_poly.pdbx_strand_id
1 'polypeptide(L)'
;MKRRAIFFSSIAAAMLVFMAAAVAGAERENKTSSLGALWSSAKEEGDDLGGPPTTVQEEEERHLDGGFSTLEGMLQWSIGHSDPEKLKEAALDIERLSSQDLKQRQELMDKLKTPSDAELMKIAINDLNNLSISLDDRHRALQELLILVEPIDNANELHKLGGLTAVIKDLNHSNPDIRTISAWILGTASQNNLFVQNQILELGTLAKLMEIAHSDFIEEAIKALYAISALIRNNPEGQQLFYKEAGDLMLQKILSNSSIDIRLHRKSVFLLADLVDCQLQSRSDTQLPFSSNHILLKSVVDLTASADLDLQEKALYAVKSLLMLRSTDALVFKDICELDLVLGRMKQQLLQLILDDQYKEYALDVENLRKEVELIFHRKLEKGKPTFTQQLGLTALQ
;
A
#
# COMPACT_ATOMS: atom_id res chain seq x y z
N MET A 1 1.19 6.48 35.30
CA MET A 1 2.63 6.13 35.27
C MET A 1 2.90 4.63 35.11
N LYS A 2 2.36 3.73 35.95
CA LYS A 2 2.58 2.27 35.79
C LYS A 2 2.09 1.67 34.45
N ARG A 3 0.96 2.15 33.90
CA ARG A 3 0.50 1.77 32.55
C ARG A 3 1.42 2.26 31.41
N ARG A 4 2.14 3.36 31.60
CA ARG A 4 3.08 3.88 30.59
C ARG A 4 4.35 3.01 30.52
N ALA A 5 4.85 2.53 31.66
CA ALA A 5 6.09 1.76 31.72
C ALA A 5 6.00 0.34 31.12
N ILE A 6 4.85 -0.33 31.27
CA ILE A 6 4.65 -1.71 30.77
C ILE A 6 4.56 -1.74 29.23
N PHE A 7 3.94 -0.71 28.63
CA PHE A 7 3.80 -0.58 27.17
C PHE A 7 5.11 -0.23 26.46
N PHE A 8 5.92 0.69 27.01
CA PHE A 8 7.23 1.03 26.43
C PHE A 8 8.19 -0.18 26.41
N SER A 9 8.10 -1.08 27.40
CA SER A 9 8.92 -2.29 27.46
C SER A 9 8.51 -3.33 26.41
N SER A 10 7.23 -3.40 26.05
CA SER A 10 6.71 -4.40 25.08
C SER A 10 6.95 -3.98 23.63
N ILE A 11 6.85 -2.68 23.34
CA ILE A 11 7.08 -2.13 21.99
C ILE A 11 8.57 -2.16 21.63
N ALA A 12 9.45 -1.86 22.59
CA ALA A 12 10.90 -1.95 22.38
C ALA A 12 11.38 -3.39 22.11
N ALA A 13 10.75 -4.39 22.75
CA ALA A 13 11.05 -5.80 22.51
C ALA A 13 10.55 -6.27 21.13
N ALA A 14 9.39 -5.82 20.68
CA ALA A 14 8.85 -6.15 19.35
C ALA A 14 9.69 -5.55 18.20
N MET A 15 10.19 -4.31 18.35
CA MET A 15 11.06 -3.69 17.35
C MET A 15 12.44 -4.38 17.22
N LEU A 16 12.99 -4.91 18.31
CA LEU A 16 14.28 -5.62 18.30
C LEU A 16 14.19 -7.01 17.65
N VAL A 17 13.05 -7.70 17.75
CA VAL A 17 12.82 -9.00 17.10
C VAL A 17 12.59 -8.84 15.59
N PHE A 18 11.97 -7.73 15.15
CA PHE A 18 11.72 -7.48 13.72
C PHE A 18 12.97 -7.13 12.91
N MET A 19 13.98 -6.50 13.52
CA MET A 19 15.27 -6.23 12.86
C MET A 19 16.08 -7.50 12.60
N ALA A 20 15.84 -8.60 13.35
CA ALA A 20 16.56 -9.86 13.18
C ALA A 20 15.92 -10.80 12.13
N ALA A 21 14.63 -10.66 11.83
CA ALA A 21 13.92 -11.52 10.87
C ALA A 21 14.03 -11.05 9.40
N ALA A 22 14.55 -9.85 9.14
CA ALA A 22 14.64 -9.27 7.79
C ALA A 22 15.86 -9.73 6.96
N VAL A 23 16.66 -10.70 7.43
CA VAL A 23 17.88 -11.16 6.73
C VAL A 23 17.79 -12.61 6.21
N ALA A 24 16.67 -13.32 6.36
CA ALA A 24 16.54 -14.68 5.84
C ALA A 24 15.25 -14.85 5.01
N GLY A 25 15.38 -14.78 3.68
CA GLY A 25 14.27 -15.06 2.77
C GLY A 25 14.58 -14.79 1.31
N ALA A 26 15.62 -15.42 0.76
CA ALA A 26 15.86 -15.42 -0.68
C ALA A 26 15.02 -16.53 -1.36
N GLU A 27 14.22 -16.06 -2.32
CA GLU A 27 13.89 -16.68 -3.62
C GLU A 27 13.11 -18.02 -3.67
N ARG A 28 11.83 -17.89 -4.05
CA ARG A 28 11.28 -18.69 -5.15
C ARG A 28 10.58 -17.79 -6.14
N GLU A 29 11.11 -17.77 -7.37
CA GLU A 29 10.58 -17.05 -8.51
C GLU A 29 9.15 -17.48 -8.86
N ASN A 30 8.24 -16.52 -8.89
CA ASN A 30 7.07 -16.58 -9.76
C ASN A 30 6.81 -15.18 -10.32
N LYS A 31 7.08 -15.02 -11.63
CA LYS A 31 6.92 -13.77 -12.36
C LYS A 31 5.44 -13.40 -12.44
N THR A 32 4.95 -12.58 -11.51
CA THR A 32 3.77 -11.68 -11.68
C THR A 32 3.56 -10.69 -10.51
N SER A 33 4.39 -10.63 -9.47
CA SER A 33 4.12 -9.81 -8.26
C SER A 33 4.93 -8.51 -8.09
N SER A 34 5.66 -8.03 -9.09
CA SER A 34 6.58 -6.87 -8.89
C SER A 34 5.89 -5.51 -8.63
N LEU A 35 4.56 -5.40 -8.82
CA LEU A 35 3.82 -4.14 -8.64
C LEU A 35 3.19 -3.98 -7.23
N GLY A 36 3.19 -5.03 -6.41
CA GLY A 36 2.64 -4.98 -5.04
C GLY A 36 3.57 -4.32 -4.01
N ALA A 37 4.88 -4.36 -4.26
CA ALA A 37 5.91 -3.92 -3.31
C ALA A 37 6.08 -2.38 -3.23
N LEU A 38 5.54 -1.62 -4.19
CA LEU A 38 5.79 -0.18 -4.27
C LEU A 38 5.02 0.68 -3.26
N TRP A 39 3.98 0.13 -2.60
CA TRP A 39 3.21 0.87 -1.58
C TRP A 39 3.81 0.77 -0.17
N SER A 40 4.73 -0.17 0.10
CA SER A 40 5.23 -0.46 1.46
C SER A 40 6.55 0.23 1.82
N SER A 41 7.12 1.10 0.98
CA SER A 41 8.32 1.84 1.38
C SER A 41 7.94 3.07 2.21
N ALA A 42 7.72 2.85 3.51
CA ALA A 42 7.78 3.88 4.56
C ALA A 42 9.25 4.16 4.97
N LYS A 43 10.19 4.10 4.01
CA LYS A 43 11.63 4.23 4.26
C LYS A 43 12.25 5.23 3.28
N GLU A 44 11.72 6.44 3.26
CA GLU A 44 12.39 7.62 2.73
C GLU A 44 12.24 8.74 3.76
N GLU A 45 13.06 8.71 4.80
CA GLU A 45 13.40 9.84 5.67
C GLU A 45 14.51 9.40 6.66
N GLY A 46 15.70 10.02 6.59
CA GLY A 46 16.79 9.81 7.55
C GLY A 46 18.20 10.09 7.00
N ASP A 47 18.69 11.30 7.28
CA ASP A 47 20.01 11.87 6.93
C ASP A 47 21.25 11.14 7.52
N ASP A 48 22.31 11.18 6.71
CA ASP A 48 23.74 11.47 6.98
C ASP A 48 24.35 11.23 8.38
N LEU A 49 25.25 10.24 8.50
CA LEU A 49 26.47 10.29 9.32
C LEU A 49 27.51 9.27 8.80
N GLY A 50 28.66 9.76 8.33
CA GLY A 50 29.78 8.95 7.81
C GLY A 50 30.74 8.33 8.83
N GLY A 51 31.49 7.31 8.38
CA GLY A 51 32.65 6.69 9.05
C GLY A 51 33.18 5.46 8.28
N PRO A 52 34.50 5.13 8.34
CA PRO A 52 35.31 4.68 7.18
C PRO A 52 35.45 3.14 7.02
N PRO A 53 36.10 2.63 5.95
CA PRO A 53 36.02 1.23 5.55
C PRO A 53 37.07 0.37 6.24
N THR A 54 36.82 -0.94 6.39
CA THR A 54 37.90 -1.90 6.61
C THR A 54 37.61 -3.24 5.95
N THR A 55 38.62 -3.68 5.20
CA THR A 55 38.75 -4.90 4.41
C THR A 55 38.89 -6.17 5.25
N VAL A 56 38.21 -7.23 4.77
CA VAL A 56 38.63 -8.65 4.64
C VAL A 56 39.30 -9.32 5.84
N GLN A 57 38.63 -10.36 6.37
CA GLN A 57 39.27 -11.68 6.53
C GLN A 57 38.21 -12.79 6.60
N GLU A 58 38.38 -13.75 5.70
CA GLU A 58 37.66 -15.03 5.59
C GLU A 58 37.98 -15.91 6.79
N GLU A 59 36.97 -16.49 7.44
CA GLU A 59 37.14 -17.69 8.27
C GLU A 59 35.82 -18.47 8.39
N GLU A 60 35.80 -19.61 7.70
CA GLU A 60 35.09 -20.87 7.96
C GLU A 60 33.57 -20.86 8.24
N GLU A 61 32.80 -21.16 7.18
CA GLU A 61 31.44 -21.69 7.24
C GLU A 61 31.35 -22.91 8.16
N ARG A 62 30.67 -22.75 9.29
CA ARG A 62 29.95 -23.86 9.96
C ARG A 62 28.49 -23.49 10.12
N HIS A 63 27.68 -24.06 9.22
CA HIS A 63 26.24 -24.15 9.34
C HIS A 63 25.83 -24.58 10.76
N LEU A 64 25.19 -23.67 11.49
CA LEU A 64 24.40 -23.97 12.69
C LEU A 64 23.11 -23.16 12.60
N ASP A 65 22.21 -23.58 11.72
CA ASP A 65 20.80 -23.17 11.77
C ASP A 65 20.16 -23.93 12.94
N GLY A 66 19.86 -23.20 14.02
CA GLY A 66 19.39 -23.79 15.27
C GLY A 66 18.29 -22.95 15.88
N GLY A 67 17.05 -23.45 15.81
CA GLY A 67 15.96 -22.94 16.64
C GLY A 67 14.59 -23.45 16.19
N PHE A 68 13.97 -24.26 17.03
CA PHE A 68 12.68 -24.93 16.81
C PHE A 68 11.59 -24.05 16.16
N SER A 69 10.84 -24.63 15.22
CA SER A 69 9.79 -23.93 14.46
C SER A 69 8.52 -23.62 15.25
N THR A 70 8.33 -24.19 16.44
CA THR A 70 7.20 -23.92 17.33
C THR A 70 7.63 -24.03 18.80
N LEU A 71 6.91 -23.34 19.69
CA LEU A 71 7.12 -23.44 21.14
C LEU A 71 6.94 -24.89 21.64
N GLU A 72 6.02 -25.63 21.02
CA GLU A 72 5.81 -27.06 21.28
C GLU A 72 7.03 -27.90 20.86
N GLY A 73 7.60 -27.63 19.69
CA GLY A 73 8.83 -28.29 19.24
C GLY A 73 10.03 -28.00 20.14
N MET A 74 10.11 -26.77 20.66
CA MET A 74 11.11 -26.39 21.66
C MET A 74 10.90 -27.15 22.97
N LEU A 75 9.67 -27.18 23.49
CA LEU A 75 9.31 -27.92 24.71
C LEU A 75 9.62 -29.40 24.57
N GLN A 76 9.24 -30.01 23.46
CA GLN A 76 9.44 -31.44 23.20
C GLN A 76 10.94 -31.78 23.10
N TRP A 77 11.73 -30.93 22.47
CA TRP A 77 13.18 -31.10 22.43
C TRP A 77 13.81 -30.90 23.82
N SER A 78 13.42 -29.86 24.55
CA SER A 78 13.91 -29.61 25.91
C SER A 78 13.58 -30.76 26.86
N ILE A 79 12.39 -31.33 26.77
CA ILE A 79 11.99 -32.52 27.55
C ILE A 79 12.82 -33.74 27.14
N GLY A 80 13.01 -33.96 25.82
CA GLY A 80 13.79 -35.07 25.30
C GLY A 80 15.29 -35.00 25.59
N HIS A 81 15.83 -33.80 25.84
CA HIS A 81 17.25 -33.55 26.12
C HIS A 81 17.54 -33.22 27.58
N SER A 82 16.52 -33.22 28.44
CA SER A 82 16.67 -33.05 29.88
C SER A 82 16.84 -34.38 30.59
N ASP A 83 17.56 -34.37 31.71
CA ASP A 83 17.78 -35.55 32.54
C ASP A 83 16.44 -36.01 33.18
N PRO A 84 15.96 -37.24 32.88
CA PRO A 84 14.67 -37.73 33.34
C PRO A 84 14.59 -37.87 34.87
N GLU A 85 15.70 -38.01 35.59
CA GLU A 85 15.70 -38.07 37.06
C GLU A 85 15.49 -36.68 37.66
N LYS A 86 16.14 -35.64 37.11
CA LYS A 86 15.96 -34.24 37.54
C LYS A 86 14.58 -33.69 37.21
N LEU A 87 13.99 -34.10 36.08
CA LEU A 87 12.61 -33.74 35.75
C LEU A 87 11.61 -34.36 36.73
N LYS A 88 11.84 -35.61 37.16
CA LYS A 88 11.01 -36.25 38.19
C LYS A 88 11.18 -35.58 39.55
N GLU A 89 12.39 -35.23 39.94
CA GLU A 89 12.65 -34.50 41.18
C GLU A 89 11.97 -33.12 41.18
N ALA A 90 12.10 -32.36 40.09
CA ALA A 90 11.41 -31.08 39.91
C ALA A 90 9.88 -31.23 39.91
N ALA A 91 9.34 -32.30 39.31
CA ALA A 91 7.90 -32.59 39.33
C ALA A 91 7.41 -32.94 40.75
N LEU A 92 8.19 -33.69 41.52
CA LEU A 92 7.91 -34.00 42.93
C LEU A 92 8.00 -32.76 43.83
N ASP A 93 8.92 -31.84 43.53
CA ASP A 93 9.00 -30.56 44.22
C ASP A 93 7.82 -29.63 43.89
N ILE A 94 7.25 -29.75 42.68
CA ILE A 94 6.00 -29.06 42.32
C ILE A 94 4.80 -29.65 43.07
N GLU A 95 4.72 -30.97 43.23
CA GLU A 95 3.68 -31.63 44.05
C GLU A 95 3.81 -31.31 45.55
N ARG A 96 5.01 -30.96 46.02
CA ARG A 96 5.28 -30.55 47.41
C ARG A 96 4.97 -29.07 47.69
N LEU A 97 4.70 -28.25 46.68
CA LEU A 97 4.30 -26.85 46.87
C LEU A 97 2.95 -26.77 47.58
N SER A 98 2.83 -25.84 48.53
CA SER A 98 1.55 -25.62 49.20
C SER A 98 0.52 -25.05 48.21
N SER A 99 -0.77 -25.30 48.47
CA SER A 99 -1.86 -24.72 47.66
C SER A 99 -1.84 -23.18 47.62
N GLN A 100 -1.16 -22.52 48.55
CA GLN A 100 -0.95 -21.07 48.56
C GLN A 100 0.18 -20.64 47.62
N ASP A 101 1.27 -21.40 47.53
CA ASP A 101 2.39 -21.10 46.63
C ASP A 101 1.99 -21.27 45.16
N LEU A 102 1.17 -22.29 44.86
CA LEU A 102 0.59 -22.48 43.53
C LEU A 102 -0.35 -21.33 43.16
N LYS A 103 -1.18 -20.84 44.09
CA LYS A 103 -2.04 -19.67 43.86
C LYS A 103 -1.24 -18.39 43.66
N GLN A 104 -0.20 -18.15 44.47
CA GLN A 104 0.67 -16.99 44.29
C GLN A 104 1.40 -17.02 42.94
N ARG A 105 1.91 -18.19 42.52
CA ARG A 105 2.53 -18.35 41.20
C ARG A 105 1.52 -18.15 40.08
N GLN A 106 0.30 -18.68 40.21
CA GLN A 106 -0.78 -18.44 39.24
C GLN A 106 -1.13 -16.96 39.14
N GLU A 107 -1.27 -16.26 40.27
CA GLU A 107 -1.52 -14.81 40.30
C GLU A 107 -0.36 -14.00 39.72
N LEU A 108 0.88 -14.44 39.92
CA LEU A 108 2.05 -13.80 39.30
C LEU A 108 2.08 -14.03 37.79
N MET A 109 1.72 -15.22 37.32
CA MET A 109 1.58 -15.50 35.88
C MET A 109 0.44 -14.70 35.26
N ASP A 110 -0.70 -14.58 35.94
CA ASP A 110 -1.82 -13.74 35.48
C ASP A 110 -1.44 -12.25 35.45
N LYS A 111 -0.61 -11.79 36.40
CA LYS A 111 -0.05 -10.42 36.42
C LYS A 111 1.02 -10.18 35.35
N LEU A 112 1.70 -11.23 34.89
CA LEU A 112 2.70 -11.20 33.82
C LEU A 112 2.11 -11.50 32.44
N LYS A 113 0.83 -11.87 32.35
CA LYS A 113 0.20 -12.21 31.08
C LYS A 113 0.20 -10.98 30.18
N THR A 114 0.95 -11.06 29.08
CA THR A 114 0.92 -10.05 28.03
C THR A 114 -0.51 -10.04 27.47
N PRO A 115 -1.17 -8.88 27.43
CA PRO A 115 -2.51 -8.79 26.85
C PRO A 115 -2.44 -9.25 25.40
N SER A 116 -3.46 -10.00 24.98
CA SER A 116 -3.62 -10.39 23.58
C SER A 116 -3.89 -9.16 22.71
N ASP A 117 -3.57 -9.24 21.43
CA ASP A 117 -3.87 -8.17 20.47
C ASP A 117 -5.35 -7.80 20.48
N ALA A 118 -6.25 -8.78 20.59
CA ALA A 118 -7.69 -8.53 20.70
C ALA A 118 -8.08 -7.74 21.96
N GLU A 119 -7.39 -7.94 23.09
CA GLU A 119 -7.59 -7.14 24.30
C GLU A 119 -7.04 -5.71 24.13
N LEU A 120 -5.87 -5.58 23.50
CA LEU A 120 -5.28 -4.28 23.19
C LEU A 120 -6.16 -3.48 22.22
N MET A 121 -6.68 -4.12 21.16
CA MET A 121 -7.62 -3.51 20.23
C MET A 121 -8.88 -3.02 20.96
N LYS A 122 -9.46 -3.83 21.85
CA LYS A 122 -10.62 -3.41 22.66
C LYS A 122 -10.31 -2.20 23.53
N ILE A 123 -9.12 -2.12 24.12
CA ILE A 123 -8.70 -0.96 24.92
C ILE A 123 -8.64 0.29 24.03
N ALA A 124 -7.94 0.21 22.90
CA ALA A 124 -7.85 1.32 21.96
C ALA A 124 -9.24 1.78 21.46
N ILE A 125 -10.10 0.83 21.06
CA ILE A 125 -11.46 1.13 20.59
C ILE A 125 -12.33 1.76 21.69
N ASN A 126 -12.19 1.33 22.95
CA ASN A 126 -12.89 1.95 24.08
C ASN A 126 -12.43 3.41 24.29
N ASP A 127 -11.12 3.66 24.14
CA ASP A 127 -10.56 5.01 24.22
C ASP A 127 -11.09 5.90 23.07
N LEU A 128 -11.22 5.38 21.84
CA LEU A 128 -11.83 6.11 20.71
C LEU A 128 -13.31 6.44 20.95
N ASN A 129 -14.05 5.52 21.57
CA ASN A 129 -15.47 5.71 21.89
C ASN A 129 -15.71 6.65 23.08
N ASN A 130 -14.68 6.93 23.88
CA ASN A 130 -14.77 7.87 24.98
C ASN A 130 -14.77 9.31 24.48
N LEU A 131 -15.90 10.01 24.64
CA LEU A 131 -16.06 11.40 24.18
C LEU A 131 -15.26 12.42 25.00
N SER A 132 -14.87 12.08 26.23
CA SER A 132 -14.11 12.98 27.12
C SER A 132 -12.60 12.71 27.11
N ILE A 133 -12.12 11.84 26.22
CA ILE A 133 -10.69 11.56 26.11
C ILE A 133 -9.93 12.79 25.61
N SER A 134 -8.70 12.97 26.07
CA SER A 134 -7.84 14.04 25.56
C SER A 134 -7.45 13.77 24.10
N LEU A 135 -7.08 14.81 23.36
CA LEU A 135 -6.63 14.69 21.97
C LEU A 135 -5.39 13.78 21.88
N ASP A 136 -4.40 13.99 22.75
CA ASP A 136 -3.17 13.19 22.80
C ASP A 136 -3.44 11.72 23.08
N ASP A 137 -4.38 11.43 23.98
CA ASP A 137 -4.74 10.05 24.32
C ASP A 137 -5.54 9.39 23.19
N ARG A 138 -6.38 10.14 22.45
CA ARG A 138 -7.04 9.64 21.25
C ARG A 138 -6.04 9.36 20.13
N HIS A 139 -5.11 10.28 19.88
CA HIS A 139 -4.05 10.10 18.89
C HIS A 139 -3.25 8.84 19.20
N ARG A 140 -2.87 8.65 20.47
CA ARG A 140 -2.20 7.43 20.92
C ARG A 140 -3.03 6.16 20.69
N ALA A 141 -4.32 6.17 21.02
CA ALA A 141 -5.19 5.03 20.77
C ALA A 141 -5.30 4.68 19.27
N LEU A 142 -5.34 5.69 18.39
CA LEU A 142 -5.32 5.48 16.94
C LEU A 142 -3.99 4.88 16.46
N GLN A 143 -2.86 5.36 16.97
CA GLN A 143 -1.54 4.80 16.63
C GLN A 143 -1.37 3.35 17.11
N GLU A 144 -1.84 3.05 18.33
CA GLU A 144 -1.86 1.69 18.85
C GLU A 144 -2.75 0.79 17.97
N LEU A 145 -3.94 1.26 17.60
CA LEU A 145 -4.85 0.51 16.75
C LEU A 145 -4.27 0.29 15.34
N LEU A 146 -3.56 1.28 14.78
CA LEU A 146 -2.91 1.18 13.47
C LEU A 146 -1.93 0.00 13.40
N ILE A 147 -1.07 -0.14 14.41
CA ILE A 147 -0.11 -1.26 14.49
C ILE A 147 -0.86 -2.58 14.65
N LEU A 148 -1.89 -2.61 15.50
CA LEU A 148 -2.63 -3.83 15.80
C LEU A 148 -3.41 -4.36 14.60
N VAL A 149 -3.78 -3.53 13.62
CA VAL A 149 -4.51 -3.97 12.41
C VAL A 149 -3.59 -4.36 11.25
N GLU A 150 -2.27 -4.28 11.39
CA GLU A 150 -1.34 -4.76 10.36
C GLU A 150 -1.47 -6.28 10.12
N PRO A 151 -1.60 -7.13 11.16
CA PRO A 151 -1.89 -8.55 10.97
C PRO A 151 -3.30 -8.76 10.42
N ILE A 152 -3.43 -9.58 9.36
CA ILE A 152 -4.70 -9.86 8.67
C ILE A 152 -5.75 -10.43 9.65
N ASP A 153 -5.35 -11.29 10.59
CA ASP A 153 -6.27 -11.87 11.58
C ASP A 153 -6.88 -10.80 12.49
N ASN A 154 -6.08 -9.84 12.94
CA ASN A 154 -6.55 -8.73 13.76
C ASN A 154 -7.44 -7.78 12.95
N ALA A 155 -7.06 -7.47 11.70
CA ALA A 155 -7.86 -6.66 10.79
C ALA A 155 -9.26 -7.27 10.59
N ASN A 156 -9.36 -8.60 10.47
CA ASN A 156 -10.63 -9.31 10.33
C ASN A 156 -11.53 -9.23 11.57
N GLU A 157 -10.94 -9.08 12.76
CA GLU A 157 -11.68 -8.91 14.01
C GLU A 157 -12.08 -7.45 14.28
N LEU A 158 -11.46 -6.47 13.59
CA LEU A 158 -11.66 -5.05 13.82
C LEU A 158 -13.13 -4.62 13.77
N HIS A 159 -13.90 -5.12 12.80
CA HIS A 159 -15.33 -4.80 12.69
C HIS A 159 -16.14 -5.40 13.85
N LYS A 160 -15.88 -6.66 14.20
CA LYS A 160 -16.59 -7.37 15.29
C LYS A 160 -16.37 -6.69 16.64
N LEU A 161 -15.19 -6.11 16.84
CA LEU A 161 -14.83 -5.34 18.03
C LEU A 161 -15.41 -3.91 18.04
N GLY A 162 -16.14 -3.51 16.99
CA GLY A 162 -16.69 -2.15 16.83
C GLY A 162 -15.65 -1.11 16.41
N GLY A 163 -14.44 -1.54 16.04
CA GLY A 163 -13.33 -0.65 15.71
C GLY A 163 -13.53 0.08 14.39
N LEU A 164 -14.09 -0.56 13.36
CA LEU A 164 -14.40 0.14 12.10
C LEU A 164 -15.34 1.33 12.33
N THR A 165 -16.42 1.14 13.07
CA THR A 165 -17.36 2.22 13.39
C THR A 165 -16.70 3.36 14.15
N ALA A 166 -15.83 3.05 15.12
CA ALA A 166 -15.08 4.05 15.87
C ALA A 166 -14.12 4.87 14.98
N VAL A 167 -13.36 4.18 14.12
CA VAL A 167 -12.40 4.81 13.20
C VAL A 167 -13.11 5.64 12.12
N ILE A 168 -14.20 5.13 11.54
CA ILE A 168 -14.99 5.85 10.53
C ILE A 168 -15.59 7.14 11.11
N LYS A 169 -16.02 7.12 12.38
CA LYS A 169 -16.48 8.33 13.06
C LYS A 169 -15.40 9.40 13.13
N ASP A 170 -14.15 9.01 13.39
CA ASP A 170 -13.01 9.92 13.49
C ASP A 170 -12.57 10.50 12.12
N LEU A 171 -13.05 9.98 10.98
CA LEU A 171 -12.93 10.67 9.68
C LEU A 171 -13.67 12.02 9.62
N ASN A 172 -14.58 12.28 10.55
CA ASN A 172 -15.29 13.57 10.67
C ASN A 172 -14.74 14.43 11.83
N HIS A 173 -13.60 14.06 12.40
CA HIS A 173 -12.99 14.81 13.49
C HIS A 173 -12.47 16.18 13.00
N SER A 174 -12.53 17.20 13.86
CA SER A 174 -12.08 18.57 13.52
C SER A 174 -10.57 18.67 13.29
N ASN A 175 -9.79 17.88 14.02
CA ASN A 175 -8.34 17.79 13.85
C ASN A 175 -7.95 16.90 12.63
N PRO A 176 -7.17 17.42 11.65
CA PRO A 176 -6.72 16.67 10.47
C PRO A 176 -5.81 15.48 10.77
N ASP A 177 -5.00 15.50 11.83
CA ASP A 177 -4.12 14.39 12.21
C ASP A 177 -4.94 13.16 12.61
N ILE A 178 -6.07 13.39 13.29
CA ILE A 178 -7.02 12.32 13.65
C ILE A 178 -7.64 11.71 12.40
N ARG A 179 -8.06 12.53 11.43
CA ARG A 179 -8.59 12.05 10.15
C ARG A 179 -7.52 11.30 9.35
N THR A 180 -6.29 11.78 9.36
CA THR A 180 -5.11 11.19 8.70
C THR A 180 -4.87 9.76 9.18
N ILE A 181 -4.76 9.56 10.50
CA ILE A 181 -4.51 8.24 11.07
C ILE A 181 -5.73 7.33 10.88
N SER A 182 -6.94 7.88 10.99
CA SER A 182 -8.17 7.10 10.76
C SER A 182 -8.24 6.55 9.33
N ALA A 183 -7.95 7.39 8.33
CA ALA A 183 -7.84 6.94 6.94
C ALA A 183 -6.71 5.90 6.78
N TRP A 184 -5.57 6.10 7.46
CA TRP A 184 -4.48 5.13 7.44
C TRP A 184 -4.90 3.76 7.99
N ILE A 185 -5.54 3.70 9.16
CA ILE A 185 -6.04 2.46 9.76
C ILE A 185 -6.95 1.71 8.79
N LEU A 186 -7.88 2.42 8.12
CA LEU A 186 -8.79 1.82 7.15
C LEU A 186 -8.04 1.27 5.93
N GLY A 187 -7.04 2.00 5.44
CA GLY A 187 -6.18 1.53 4.36
C GLY A 187 -5.37 0.29 4.75
N THR A 188 -4.74 0.30 5.92
CA THR A 188 -3.95 -0.83 6.43
C THR A 188 -4.83 -2.07 6.62
N ALA A 189 -5.97 -1.94 7.28
CA ALA A 189 -6.87 -3.06 7.57
C ALA A 189 -7.47 -3.69 6.30
N SER A 190 -7.67 -2.90 5.23
CA SER A 190 -8.27 -3.35 3.97
C SER A 190 -7.26 -3.76 2.90
N GLN A 191 -5.97 -3.49 3.10
CA GLN A 191 -4.95 -3.75 2.09
C GLN A 191 -4.87 -5.24 1.73
N ASN A 192 -5.22 -5.57 0.49
CA ASN A 192 -5.30 -6.95 -0.02
C ASN A 192 -6.20 -7.87 0.83
N ASN A 193 -7.24 -7.31 1.47
CA ASN A 193 -8.14 -8.05 2.35
C ASN A 193 -9.61 -7.83 1.94
N LEU A 194 -10.10 -8.65 1.01
CA LEU A 194 -11.46 -8.54 0.46
C LEU A 194 -12.56 -8.54 1.51
N PHE A 195 -12.37 -9.29 2.61
CA PHE A 195 -13.34 -9.35 3.71
C PHE A 195 -13.50 -7.98 4.38
N VAL A 196 -12.40 -7.35 4.78
CA VAL A 196 -12.42 -6.02 5.43
C VAL A 196 -12.77 -4.92 4.42
N GLN A 197 -12.32 -5.04 3.16
CA GLN A 197 -12.72 -4.11 2.10
C GLN A 197 -14.25 -4.01 2.02
N ASN A 198 -14.94 -5.15 1.92
CA ASN A 198 -16.39 -5.17 1.79
C ASN A 198 -17.08 -4.62 3.05
N GLN A 199 -16.60 -4.96 4.25
CA GLN A 199 -17.13 -4.37 5.49
C GLN A 199 -17.04 -2.84 5.52
N ILE A 200 -15.92 -2.26 5.06
CA ILE A 200 -15.75 -0.80 5.05
C ILE A 200 -16.64 -0.14 3.97
N LEU A 201 -16.78 -0.78 2.81
CA LEU A 201 -17.63 -0.31 1.72
C LEU A 201 -19.12 -0.34 2.12
N GLU A 202 -19.59 -1.40 2.79
CA GLU A 202 -20.96 -1.54 3.30
C GLU A 202 -21.32 -0.43 4.31
N LEU A 203 -20.34 0.09 5.04
CA LEU A 203 -20.50 1.21 5.97
C LEU A 203 -20.56 2.59 5.27
N GLY A 204 -20.52 2.65 3.93
CA GLY A 204 -20.63 3.89 3.16
C GLY A 204 -19.39 4.78 3.25
N THR A 205 -18.24 4.22 3.63
CA THR A 205 -17.02 4.98 3.95
C THR A 205 -16.34 5.59 2.72
N LEU A 206 -16.53 4.98 1.54
CA LEU A 206 -15.81 5.37 0.33
C LEU A 206 -16.05 6.83 -0.06
N ALA A 207 -17.30 7.30 -0.03
CA ALA A 207 -17.65 8.68 -0.36
C ALA A 207 -16.95 9.68 0.58
N LYS A 208 -16.85 9.35 1.87
CA LYS A 208 -16.16 10.21 2.85
C LYS A 208 -14.65 10.27 2.59
N LEU A 209 -14.03 9.14 2.24
CA LEU A 209 -12.61 9.13 1.88
C LEU A 209 -12.36 9.96 0.61
N MET A 210 -13.23 9.88 -0.40
CA MET A 210 -13.13 10.71 -1.61
C MET A 210 -13.27 12.21 -1.33
N GLU A 211 -14.11 12.59 -0.36
CA GLU A 211 -14.18 13.97 0.13
C GLU A 211 -12.82 14.40 0.72
N ILE A 212 -12.24 13.60 1.61
CA ILE A 212 -10.96 13.89 2.28
C ILE A 212 -9.78 13.90 1.29
N ALA A 213 -9.84 13.11 0.21
CA ALA A 213 -8.81 13.12 -0.85
C ALA A 213 -8.65 14.49 -1.54
N HIS A 214 -9.60 15.40 -1.35
CA HIS A 214 -9.54 16.79 -1.85
C HIS A 214 -9.18 17.82 -0.77
N SER A 215 -8.75 17.38 0.40
CA SER A 215 -8.40 18.28 1.50
C SER A 215 -7.19 19.16 1.18
N ASP A 216 -7.19 20.35 1.77
CA ASP A 216 -6.03 21.25 1.81
C ASP A 216 -4.89 20.72 2.70
N PHE A 217 -5.19 19.77 3.60
CA PHE A 217 -4.18 19.11 4.43
C PHE A 217 -3.59 17.91 3.67
N ILE A 218 -2.32 18.01 3.29
CA ILE A 218 -1.75 17.04 2.34
C ILE A 218 -1.66 15.62 2.89
N GLU A 219 -1.28 15.45 4.16
CA GLU A 219 -1.13 14.12 4.76
C GLU A 219 -2.47 13.37 4.84
N GLU A 220 -3.57 14.06 5.15
CA GLU A 220 -4.88 13.42 5.18
C GLU A 220 -5.37 13.06 3.77
N ALA A 221 -5.10 13.91 2.77
CA ALA A 221 -5.42 13.60 1.38
C ALA A 221 -4.64 12.37 0.87
N ILE A 222 -3.35 12.28 1.20
CA ILE A 222 -2.49 11.13 0.86
C ILE A 222 -3.00 9.85 1.52
N LYS A 223 -3.34 9.88 2.81
CA LYS A 223 -3.84 8.70 3.53
C LYS A 223 -5.26 8.31 3.11
N ALA A 224 -6.11 9.28 2.75
CA ALA A 224 -7.40 9.00 2.16
C ALA A 224 -7.27 8.31 0.79
N LEU A 225 -6.38 8.79 -0.09
CA LEU A 225 -6.11 8.15 -1.38
C LEU A 225 -5.51 6.74 -1.20
N TYR A 226 -4.65 6.54 -0.20
CA TYR A 226 -4.16 5.20 0.18
C TYR A 226 -5.31 4.28 0.56
N ALA A 227 -6.23 4.72 1.43
CA ALA A 227 -7.38 3.94 1.83
C ALA A 227 -8.31 3.62 0.66
N ILE A 228 -8.60 4.60 -0.21
CA ILE A 228 -9.39 4.38 -1.43
C ILE A 228 -8.74 3.33 -2.31
N SER A 229 -7.43 3.45 -2.57
CA SER A 229 -6.65 2.48 -3.33
C SER A 229 -6.75 1.07 -2.70
N ALA A 230 -6.53 0.95 -1.39
CA ALA A 230 -6.64 -0.32 -0.67
C ALA A 230 -8.05 -0.93 -0.75
N LEU A 231 -9.11 -0.12 -0.79
CA LEU A 231 -10.50 -0.59 -0.86
C LEU A 231 -10.90 -1.12 -2.22
N ILE A 232 -10.39 -0.53 -3.31
CA ILE A 232 -10.88 -0.79 -4.67
C ILE A 232 -9.95 -1.71 -5.48
N ARG A 233 -8.67 -1.80 -5.10
CA ARG A 233 -7.74 -2.69 -5.77
C ARG A 233 -8.08 -4.15 -5.46
N ASN A 234 -8.07 -4.98 -6.50
CA ASN A 234 -8.49 -6.38 -6.45
C ASN A 234 -9.94 -6.60 -5.94
N ASN A 235 -10.80 -5.58 -6.00
CA ASN A 235 -12.21 -5.65 -5.60
C ASN A 235 -13.13 -5.09 -6.70
N PRO A 236 -13.72 -5.94 -7.55
CA PRO A 236 -14.60 -5.50 -8.63
C PRO A 236 -15.83 -4.71 -8.14
N GLU A 237 -16.42 -5.09 -7.00
CA GLU A 237 -17.57 -4.37 -6.42
C GLU A 237 -17.15 -3.00 -5.89
N GLY A 238 -15.98 -2.93 -5.23
CA GLY A 238 -15.36 -1.68 -4.80
C GLY A 238 -15.08 -0.73 -5.96
N GLN A 239 -14.60 -1.24 -7.11
CA GLN A 239 -14.39 -0.45 -8.32
C GLN A 239 -15.70 0.08 -8.91
N GLN A 240 -16.75 -0.75 -8.96
CA GLN A 240 -18.06 -0.28 -9.41
C GLN A 240 -18.60 0.84 -8.53
N LEU A 241 -18.47 0.70 -7.20
CA LEU A 241 -18.88 1.74 -6.26
C LEU A 241 -18.03 3.01 -6.43
N PHE A 242 -16.72 2.86 -6.64
CA PHE A 242 -15.81 3.98 -6.91
C PHE A 242 -16.26 4.83 -8.09
N TYR A 243 -16.62 4.20 -9.20
CA TYR A 243 -17.14 4.94 -10.36
C TYR A 243 -18.54 5.51 -10.13
N LYS A 244 -19.39 4.83 -9.37
CA LYS A 244 -20.71 5.34 -9.00
C LYS A 244 -20.63 6.62 -8.15
N GLU A 245 -19.63 6.71 -7.29
CA GLU A 245 -19.32 7.88 -6.46
C GLU A 245 -18.45 8.93 -7.19
N ALA A 246 -18.34 8.85 -8.52
CA ALA A 246 -17.56 9.77 -9.36
C ALA A 246 -16.06 9.82 -9.02
N GLY A 247 -15.47 8.67 -8.66
CA GLY A 247 -14.04 8.55 -8.37
C GLY A 247 -13.12 8.87 -9.56
N ASP A 248 -13.61 8.76 -10.79
CA ASP A 248 -12.91 9.21 -11.99
C ASP A 248 -12.78 10.74 -12.04
N LEU A 249 -13.82 11.48 -11.61
CA LEU A 249 -13.76 12.93 -11.47
C LEU A 249 -12.83 13.38 -10.33
N MET A 250 -12.77 12.61 -9.24
CA MET A 250 -11.78 12.82 -8.17
C MET A 250 -10.35 12.71 -8.74
N LEU A 251 -10.04 11.63 -9.47
CA LEU A 251 -8.73 11.46 -10.08
C LEU A 251 -8.43 12.57 -11.09
N GLN A 252 -9.39 12.95 -11.94
CA GLN A 252 -9.23 14.07 -12.87
C GLN A 252 -8.87 15.37 -12.13
N LYS A 253 -9.59 15.71 -11.06
CA LYS A 253 -9.36 16.94 -10.30
C LYS A 253 -7.98 16.97 -9.65
N ILE A 254 -7.51 15.85 -9.13
CA ILE A 254 -6.15 15.73 -8.57
C ILE A 254 -5.11 15.88 -9.68
N LEU A 255 -5.23 15.10 -10.77
CA LEU A 255 -4.24 15.01 -11.83
C LEU A 255 -4.15 16.26 -12.74
N SER A 256 -5.23 17.05 -12.81
CA SER A 256 -5.26 18.31 -13.55
C SER A 256 -4.72 19.50 -12.76
N ASN A 257 -4.47 19.34 -11.45
CA ASN A 257 -3.96 20.41 -10.60
C ASN A 257 -2.42 20.40 -10.59
N SER A 258 -1.81 21.23 -11.43
CA SER A 258 -0.35 21.33 -11.53
C SER A 258 0.37 21.76 -10.25
N SER A 259 -0.34 22.35 -9.28
CA SER A 259 0.24 22.79 -7.99
C SER A 259 0.09 21.78 -6.86
N ILE A 260 -0.54 20.63 -7.10
CA ILE A 260 -0.75 19.63 -6.06
C ILE A 260 0.56 18.93 -5.70
N ASP A 261 0.64 18.41 -4.47
CA ASP A 261 1.82 17.71 -3.99
C ASP A 261 2.17 16.51 -4.89
N ILE A 262 3.47 16.40 -5.19
CA ILE A 262 4.00 15.37 -6.08
C ILE A 262 3.70 13.95 -5.61
N ARG A 263 3.65 13.69 -4.30
CA ARG A 263 3.32 12.39 -3.71
C ARG A 263 1.88 12.00 -4.03
N LEU A 264 0.95 12.97 -4.02
CA LEU A 264 -0.45 12.74 -4.35
C LEU A 264 -0.64 12.49 -5.86
N HIS A 265 0.08 13.23 -6.70
CA HIS A 265 0.13 12.95 -8.14
C HIS A 265 0.61 11.53 -8.44
N ARG A 266 1.77 11.14 -7.89
CA ARG A 266 2.34 9.80 -8.10
C ARG A 266 1.38 8.69 -7.71
N LYS A 267 0.73 8.80 -6.55
CA LYS A 267 -0.26 7.83 -6.08
C LYS A 267 -1.52 7.79 -6.95
N SER A 268 -1.97 8.95 -7.44
CA SER A 268 -3.17 9.04 -8.28
C SER A 268 -2.96 8.46 -9.68
N VAL A 269 -1.82 8.77 -10.30
CA VAL A 269 -1.42 8.19 -11.59
C VAL A 269 -1.25 6.68 -11.46
N PHE A 270 -0.60 6.23 -10.38
CA PHE A 270 -0.43 4.81 -10.12
C PHE A 270 -1.77 4.09 -9.97
N LEU A 271 -2.71 4.65 -9.19
CA LEU A 271 -4.03 4.07 -9.02
C LEU A 271 -4.79 4.01 -10.36
N LEU A 272 -4.71 5.06 -11.18
CA LEU A 272 -5.31 5.06 -12.52
C LEU A 272 -4.73 3.94 -13.39
N ALA A 273 -3.40 3.77 -13.42
CA ALA A 273 -2.75 2.72 -14.18
C ALA A 273 -3.21 1.32 -13.71
N ASP A 274 -3.24 1.10 -12.39
CA ASP A 274 -3.68 -0.17 -11.80
C ASP A 274 -5.15 -0.50 -12.13
N LEU A 275 -6.04 0.50 -12.11
CA LEU A 275 -7.44 0.33 -12.52
C LEU A 275 -7.57 -0.02 -14.02
N VAL A 276 -6.74 0.59 -14.87
CA VAL A 276 -6.69 0.27 -16.31
C VAL A 276 -6.15 -1.14 -16.54
N ASP A 277 -5.11 -1.54 -15.82
CA ASP A 277 -4.53 -2.88 -15.93
C ASP A 277 -5.50 -3.96 -15.42
N CYS A 278 -6.22 -3.70 -14.33
CA CYS A 278 -7.33 -4.57 -13.88
C CYS A 278 -8.35 -4.79 -15.00
N GLN A 279 -8.73 -3.72 -15.71
CA GLN A 279 -9.66 -3.81 -16.83
C GLN A 279 -9.10 -4.65 -17.99
N LEU A 280 -7.83 -4.44 -18.36
CA LEU A 280 -7.15 -5.20 -19.41
C LEU A 280 -7.12 -6.70 -19.11
N GLN A 281 -6.96 -7.07 -17.84
CA GLN A 281 -6.95 -8.47 -17.40
C GLN A 281 -8.37 -9.07 -17.38
N SER A 282 -9.38 -8.30 -17.00
CA SER A 282 -10.77 -8.77 -16.88
C SER A 282 -11.43 -9.20 -18.20
N ARG A 283 -10.87 -8.81 -19.36
CA ARG A 283 -11.44 -9.00 -20.72
C ARG A 283 -12.90 -8.53 -20.86
N SER A 284 -13.41 -7.73 -19.93
CA SER A 284 -14.75 -7.17 -20.02
C SER A 284 -14.77 -6.03 -21.04
N ASP A 285 -15.80 -6.01 -21.88
CA ASP A 285 -15.99 -4.95 -22.88
C ASP A 285 -16.67 -3.69 -22.28
N THR A 286 -16.87 -3.66 -20.95
CA THR A 286 -17.42 -2.49 -20.26
C THR A 286 -16.46 -1.32 -20.39
N GLN A 287 -16.91 -0.28 -21.08
CA GLN A 287 -16.12 0.92 -21.25
C GLN A 287 -15.91 1.61 -19.89
N LEU A 288 -14.65 1.85 -19.52
CA LEU A 288 -14.32 2.62 -18.32
C LEU A 288 -14.87 4.05 -18.47
N PRO A 289 -15.52 4.63 -17.42
CA PRO A 289 -16.10 5.96 -17.49
C PRO A 289 -15.11 7.04 -17.97
N PHE A 290 -13.84 6.93 -17.54
CA PHE A 290 -12.82 7.90 -17.92
C PHE A 290 -12.20 7.69 -19.31
N SER A 291 -12.51 6.61 -20.03
CA SER A 291 -11.93 6.40 -21.37
C SER A 291 -12.34 7.48 -22.37
N SER A 292 -13.47 8.15 -22.13
CA SER A 292 -13.94 9.31 -22.92
C SER A 292 -13.58 10.65 -22.28
N ASN A 293 -12.92 10.64 -21.12
CA ASN A 293 -12.59 11.85 -20.38
C ASN A 293 -11.28 12.46 -20.91
N HIS A 294 -11.40 13.26 -21.97
CA HIS A 294 -10.25 13.87 -22.63
C HIS A 294 -9.41 14.77 -21.70
N ILE A 295 -10.03 15.38 -20.68
CA ILE A 295 -9.30 16.22 -19.71
C ILE A 295 -8.37 15.34 -18.87
N LEU A 296 -8.89 14.23 -18.33
CA LEU A 296 -8.07 13.29 -17.57
C LEU A 296 -6.96 12.69 -18.44
N LEU A 297 -7.25 12.29 -19.67
CA LEU A 297 -6.24 11.77 -20.61
C LEU A 297 -5.15 12.80 -20.89
N LYS A 298 -5.53 14.07 -21.13
CA LYS A 298 -4.59 15.17 -21.34
C LYS A 298 -3.70 15.38 -20.10
N SER A 299 -4.29 15.43 -18.91
CA SER A 299 -3.57 15.59 -17.65
C SER A 299 -2.53 14.48 -17.45
N VAL A 300 -2.88 13.22 -17.69
CA VAL A 300 -1.92 12.10 -17.57
C VAL A 300 -0.76 12.23 -18.56
N VAL A 301 -1.03 12.63 -19.80
CA VAL A 301 0.02 12.87 -20.79
C VAL A 301 0.91 14.05 -20.40
N ASP A 302 0.33 15.14 -19.89
CA ASP A 302 1.10 16.32 -19.45
C ASP A 302 2.04 16.01 -18.27
N LEU A 303 1.64 15.09 -17.37
CA LEU A 303 2.49 14.64 -16.26
C LEU A 303 3.75 13.90 -16.72
N THR A 304 3.81 13.38 -17.96
CA THR A 304 5.04 12.81 -18.53
C THR A 304 6.12 13.87 -18.79
N ALA A 305 5.75 15.15 -18.80
CA ALA A 305 6.69 16.28 -18.89
C ALA A 305 7.12 16.82 -17.51
N SER A 306 6.77 16.13 -16.42
CA SER A 306 7.19 16.49 -15.07
C SER A 306 8.72 16.50 -14.92
N ALA A 307 9.23 17.39 -14.06
CA ALA A 307 10.62 17.38 -13.63
C ALA A 307 10.92 16.24 -12.64
N ASP A 308 9.91 15.76 -11.92
CA ASP A 308 10.01 14.59 -11.05
C ASP A 308 10.05 13.32 -11.91
N LEU A 309 11.21 12.66 -11.89
CA LEU A 309 11.52 11.47 -12.68
C LEU A 309 10.53 10.33 -12.39
N ASP A 310 10.24 10.09 -11.12
CA ASP A 310 9.35 9.02 -10.69
C ASP A 310 7.89 9.22 -11.16
N LEU A 311 7.38 10.46 -11.09
CA LEU A 311 6.08 10.81 -11.67
C LEU A 311 6.09 10.68 -13.21
N GLN A 312 7.15 11.13 -13.88
CA GLN A 312 7.28 11.03 -15.33
C GLN A 312 7.19 9.56 -15.79
N GLU A 313 7.90 8.65 -15.13
CA GLU A 313 7.86 7.22 -15.44
C GLU A 313 6.46 6.64 -15.19
N LYS A 314 5.86 6.92 -14.02
CA LYS A 314 4.50 6.45 -13.68
C LYS A 314 3.45 6.96 -14.66
N ALA A 315 3.55 8.22 -15.08
CA ALA A 315 2.66 8.81 -16.07
C ALA A 315 2.81 8.11 -17.42
N LEU A 316 4.04 7.81 -17.84
CA LEU A 316 4.30 7.12 -19.10
C LEU A 316 3.76 5.68 -19.08
N TYR A 317 3.89 4.99 -17.94
CA TYR A 317 3.26 3.68 -17.73
C TYR A 317 1.73 3.77 -17.80
N ALA A 318 1.11 4.77 -17.17
CA ALA A 318 -0.32 4.99 -17.26
C ALA A 318 -0.76 5.25 -18.71
N VAL A 319 -0.02 6.06 -19.49
CA VAL A 319 -0.27 6.29 -20.92
C VAL A 319 -0.19 4.98 -21.70
N LYS A 320 0.82 4.14 -21.43
CA LYS A 320 0.94 2.80 -22.03
C LYS A 320 -0.32 1.96 -21.80
N SER A 321 -0.74 1.82 -20.54
CA SER A 321 -1.91 1.02 -20.17
C SER A 321 -3.19 1.57 -20.80
N LEU A 322 -3.37 2.90 -20.80
CA LEU A 322 -4.51 3.56 -21.45
C LEU A 322 -4.55 3.30 -22.96
N LEU A 323 -3.40 3.38 -23.65
CA LEU A 323 -3.33 3.07 -25.08
C LEU A 323 -3.66 1.61 -25.38
N MET A 324 -3.34 0.68 -24.47
CA MET A 324 -3.62 -0.74 -24.65
C MET A 324 -5.11 -1.11 -24.55
N LEU A 325 -5.95 -0.27 -23.94
CA LEU A 325 -7.40 -0.48 -23.88
C LEU A 325 -8.03 -0.52 -25.26
N ARG A 326 -8.95 -1.46 -25.51
CA ARG A 326 -9.64 -1.58 -26.81
C ARG A 326 -10.48 -0.35 -27.17
N SER A 327 -11.11 0.26 -26.16
CA SER A 327 -11.99 1.42 -26.30
C SER A 327 -11.24 2.74 -26.57
N THR A 328 -9.92 2.77 -26.39
CA THR A 328 -9.15 4.01 -26.53
C THR A 328 -9.00 4.43 -27.99
N ASP A 329 -9.51 5.62 -28.30
CA ASP A 329 -9.30 6.31 -29.57
C ASP A 329 -7.92 6.97 -29.60
N ALA A 330 -7.07 6.53 -30.53
CA ALA A 330 -5.74 7.09 -30.70
C ALA A 330 -5.74 8.52 -31.27
N LEU A 331 -6.82 8.95 -31.95
CA LEU A 331 -6.93 10.32 -32.43
C LEU A 331 -7.02 11.31 -31.27
N VAL A 332 -7.68 10.95 -30.16
CA VAL A 332 -7.69 11.76 -28.94
C VAL A 332 -6.27 12.00 -28.42
N PHE A 333 -5.45 10.94 -28.35
CA PHE A 333 -4.07 11.04 -27.90
C PHE A 333 -3.20 11.89 -28.83
N LYS A 334 -3.51 11.91 -30.12
CA LYS A 334 -2.82 12.73 -31.10
C LYS A 334 -3.28 14.19 -31.04
N ASP A 335 -4.57 14.41 -31.28
CA ASP A 335 -5.13 15.73 -31.60
C ASP A 335 -5.44 16.54 -30.34
N ILE A 336 -5.75 15.89 -29.21
CA ILE A 336 -6.05 16.56 -27.94
C ILE A 336 -4.85 16.47 -26.98
N CYS A 337 -4.27 15.28 -26.82
CA CYS A 337 -3.18 15.10 -25.86
C CYS A 337 -1.81 15.55 -26.39
N GLU A 338 -1.64 15.67 -27.71
CA GLU A 338 -0.36 15.97 -28.37
C GLU A 338 0.75 14.99 -27.99
N LEU A 339 0.41 13.70 -27.89
CA LEU A 339 1.30 12.67 -27.37
C LEU A 339 2.59 12.56 -28.20
N ASP A 340 2.52 12.73 -29.52
CA ASP A 340 3.68 12.74 -30.41
C ASP A 340 4.69 13.85 -30.08
N LEU A 341 4.19 15.07 -29.83
CA LEU A 341 5.03 16.20 -29.43
C LEU A 341 5.66 15.97 -28.05
N VAL A 342 4.87 15.45 -27.11
CA VAL A 342 5.31 15.17 -25.74
C VAL A 342 6.40 14.09 -25.71
N LEU A 343 6.19 12.96 -26.40
CA LEU A 343 7.19 11.90 -26.52
C LEU A 343 8.45 12.40 -27.25
N GLY A 344 8.32 13.27 -28.25
CA GLY A 344 9.45 13.90 -28.94
C GLY A 344 10.30 14.77 -28.02
N ARG A 345 9.67 15.60 -27.17
CA ARG A 345 10.38 16.40 -26.15
C ARG A 345 11.05 15.51 -25.10
N MET A 346 10.33 14.50 -24.61
CA MET A 346 10.84 13.55 -23.63
C MET A 346 12.09 12.80 -24.14
N LYS A 347 12.10 12.38 -25.41
CA LYS A 347 13.29 11.78 -26.04
C LYS A 347 14.52 12.69 -25.97
N GLN A 348 14.36 13.99 -26.25
CA GLN A 348 15.47 14.95 -26.18
C GLN A 348 16.00 15.10 -24.75
N GLN A 349 15.10 15.17 -23.76
CA GLN A 349 15.46 15.22 -22.34
C GLN A 349 16.22 13.96 -21.90
N LEU A 350 15.72 12.77 -22.25
CA LEU A 350 16.35 11.49 -21.91
C LEU A 350 17.73 11.35 -22.56
N LEU A 351 17.91 11.81 -23.80
CA LEU A 351 19.23 11.82 -24.45
C LEU A 351 20.26 12.66 -23.68
N GLN A 352 19.84 13.76 -23.04
CA GLN A 352 20.73 14.54 -22.18
C GLN A 352 21.03 13.79 -20.87
N LEU A 353 20.02 13.17 -20.25
CA LEU A 353 20.20 12.38 -19.03
C LEU A 353 21.07 11.14 -19.24
N ILE A 354 21.07 10.53 -20.43
CA ILE A 354 21.93 9.39 -20.76
C ILE A 354 23.43 9.78 -20.76
N LEU A 355 23.75 11.05 -21.01
CA LEU A 355 25.12 11.56 -20.94
C LEU A 355 25.59 11.77 -19.50
N ASP A 356 24.67 11.81 -18.54
CA ASP A 356 24.97 11.88 -17.12
C ASP A 356 25.11 10.46 -16.55
N ASP A 357 26.32 10.09 -16.14
CA ASP A 357 26.61 8.75 -15.60
C ASP A 357 25.77 8.40 -14.37
N GLN A 358 25.27 9.40 -13.62
CA GLN A 358 24.40 9.17 -12.47
C GLN A 358 23.00 8.67 -12.88
N TYR A 359 22.44 9.19 -13.97
CA TYR A 359 21.06 8.91 -14.40
C TYR A 359 20.97 8.00 -15.62
N LYS A 360 22.10 7.54 -16.13
CA LYS A 360 22.20 6.78 -17.39
C LYS A 360 21.33 5.52 -17.43
N GLU A 361 21.39 4.69 -16.39
CA GLU A 361 20.63 3.43 -16.34
C GLU A 361 19.12 3.70 -16.33
N TYR A 362 18.67 4.57 -15.42
CA TYR A 362 17.29 5.05 -15.36
C TYR A 362 16.81 5.64 -16.71
N ALA A 363 17.61 6.52 -17.32
CA ALA A 363 17.23 7.19 -18.56
C ALA A 363 17.12 6.21 -19.74
N LEU A 364 17.90 5.13 -19.74
CA LEU A 364 17.78 4.05 -20.73
C LEU A 364 16.49 3.26 -20.54
N ASP A 365 16.12 2.92 -19.30
CA ASP A 365 14.88 2.19 -19.00
C ASP A 365 13.64 3.00 -19.40
N VAL A 366 13.63 4.29 -19.05
CA VAL A 366 12.53 5.18 -19.41
C VAL A 366 12.48 5.44 -20.92
N GLU A 367 13.62 5.53 -21.62
CA GLU A 367 13.64 5.62 -23.08
C GLU A 367 13.10 4.35 -23.75
N ASN A 368 13.35 3.17 -23.17
CA ASN A 368 12.77 1.92 -23.66
C ASN A 368 11.25 1.92 -23.49
N LEU A 369 10.74 2.34 -22.33
CA LEU A 369 9.31 2.50 -22.10
C LEU A 369 8.69 3.53 -23.07
N ARG A 370 9.38 4.65 -23.31
CA ARG A 370 8.94 5.71 -24.24
C ARG A 370 8.80 5.19 -25.66
N LYS A 371 9.79 4.42 -26.14
CA LYS A 371 9.74 3.75 -27.45
C LYS A 371 8.58 2.76 -27.53
N GLU A 372 8.31 2.01 -26.46
CA GLU A 372 7.19 1.07 -26.43
C GLU A 372 5.85 1.81 -26.56
N VAL A 373 5.67 2.88 -25.79
CA VAL A 373 4.48 3.75 -25.86
C VAL A 373 4.31 4.35 -27.25
N GLU A 374 5.38 4.92 -27.81
CA GLU A 374 5.39 5.48 -29.17
C GLU A 374 4.96 4.43 -30.20
N LEU A 375 5.45 3.21 -30.07
CA LEU A 375 5.16 2.13 -31.00
C LEU A 375 3.70 1.64 -30.86
N ILE A 376 3.18 1.49 -29.65
CA ILE A 376 1.76 1.15 -29.40
C ILE A 376 0.85 2.23 -29.99
N PHE A 377 1.19 3.50 -29.77
CA PHE A 377 0.45 4.66 -30.28
C PHE A 377 0.36 4.65 -31.82
N HIS A 378 1.48 4.49 -32.51
CA HIS A 378 1.51 4.43 -33.98
C HIS A 378 0.72 3.24 -34.53
N ARG A 379 0.89 2.03 -33.95
CA ARG A 379 0.10 0.85 -34.37
C ARG A 379 -1.40 1.10 -34.25
N LYS A 380 -1.84 1.82 -33.21
CA LYS A 380 -3.26 2.15 -33.05
C LYS A 380 -3.75 3.19 -34.05
N LEU A 381 -2.97 4.23 -34.32
CA LEU A 381 -3.30 5.22 -35.35
C LEU A 381 -3.43 4.55 -36.72
N GLU A 382 -2.57 3.59 -37.06
CA GLU A 382 -2.66 2.85 -38.32
C GLU A 382 -3.92 1.99 -38.41
N LYS A 383 -4.29 1.30 -37.33
CA LYS A 383 -5.54 0.52 -37.26
C LYS A 383 -6.81 1.37 -37.34
N GLY A 384 -6.74 2.62 -36.87
CA GLY A 384 -7.84 3.58 -36.88
C GLY A 384 -8.00 4.33 -38.21
N LYS A 385 -7.03 4.26 -39.14
CA LYS A 385 -7.19 4.84 -40.48
C LYS A 385 -8.22 4.01 -41.27
N PRO A 386 -9.27 4.63 -41.85
CA PRO A 386 -10.11 3.92 -42.79
C PRO A 386 -9.24 3.46 -43.95
N THR A 387 -9.22 2.15 -44.20
CA THR A 387 -8.52 1.58 -45.34
C THR A 387 -9.07 2.23 -46.61
N PHE A 388 -8.19 2.68 -47.51
CA PHE A 388 -8.50 3.40 -48.75
C PHE A 388 -9.53 2.70 -49.67
N THR A 389 -9.82 1.42 -49.40
CA THR A 389 -10.88 0.63 -50.04
C THR A 389 -12.31 1.00 -49.62
N GLN A 390 -12.54 1.68 -48.48
CA GLN A 390 -13.89 2.15 -48.10
C GLN A 390 -14.29 3.49 -48.72
N GLN A 391 -13.33 4.33 -49.16
CA GLN A 391 -13.63 5.59 -49.85
C GLN A 391 -13.89 5.43 -51.35
N LEU A 392 -13.39 4.37 -51.99
CA LEU A 392 -13.66 4.06 -53.40
C LEU A 392 -15.00 3.34 -53.62
N GLY A 393 -15.62 2.81 -52.56
CA GLY A 393 -16.97 2.20 -52.63
C GLY A 393 -18.12 3.20 -52.64
N LEU A 394 -17.87 4.47 -52.28
CA LEU A 394 -18.87 5.54 -52.23
C LEU A 394 -18.81 6.49 -53.44
N THR A 395 -17.70 6.49 -54.20
CA THR A 395 -17.56 7.27 -55.45
C THR A 395 -17.84 6.45 -56.71
N ALA A 396 -18.06 5.13 -56.61
CA ALA A 396 -18.47 4.28 -57.73
C ALA A 396 -20.00 4.09 -57.85
N LEU A 397 -20.79 4.83 -57.06
CA LEU A 397 -22.27 4.82 -57.06
C LEU A 397 -22.88 6.22 -57.28
N GLN A 398 -22.12 7.14 -57.88
CA GLN A 398 -22.64 8.33 -58.57
C GLN A 398 -22.27 8.21 -60.05
#